data_AF-A0A2A5MA47-F1
#
_entry.id   AF-A0A2A5MA47-F1
#
_cell.length_a   1.000
_cell.length_b   1.000
_cell.length_c   1.000
_cell.angle_alpha   90.00
_cell.angle_beta   90.00
_cell.angle_gamma   90.00
#
_symmetry.space_group_name_H-M   'P 1'
#
loop_
_entity.id
_entity.type
_entity.pdbx_description
1 polymer ?
#
loop_
_entity_poly.entity_id
_entity_poly.type
_entity_poly.pdbx_seq_one_letter_code
_entity_poly.pdbx_strand_id
1 'polypeptide(L)'
;MTPSELELNEFIKIINEMSGIDLTDKKNILALKLNKFLEGTNTKNFSEFLGKLKSNRQLKQETLDFVTIGETYFLRELAQLKEIIYYAKSLEKRVNILSAPCSSGEEVYSLALLAAQNF
;
A
#
# COMPACT_ATOMS: atom_id res chain seq x y z
N MET A 1 -22.27 -10.12 -1.03
CA MET A 1 -21.73 -11.23 -0.22
C MET A 1 -21.17 -10.62 1.06
N THR A 2 -21.70 -10.98 2.24
CA THR A 2 -21.25 -10.39 3.51
C THR A 2 -20.50 -11.45 4.31
N PRO A 3 -19.23 -11.23 4.70
CA PRO A 3 -18.48 -12.20 5.49
C PRO A 3 -19.02 -12.31 6.91
N SER A 4 -18.98 -13.50 7.47
CA SER A 4 -19.17 -13.71 8.90
C SER A 4 -18.01 -13.13 9.72
N GLU A 5 -18.18 -13.02 11.03
CA GLU A 5 -17.12 -12.51 11.90
C GLU A 5 -15.86 -13.40 11.89
N LEU A 6 -16.06 -14.72 11.85
CA LEU A 6 -14.98 -15.70 11.77
C LEU A 6 -14.19 -15.57 10.47
N GLU A 7 -14.89 -15.46 9.36
CA GLU A 7 -14.31 -15.28 8.03
C GLU A 7 -13.53 -13.95 7.93
N LEU A 8 -14.06 -12.87 8.50
CA LEU A 8 -13.37 -11.59 8.53
C LEU A 8 -12.09 -11.65 9.37
N ASN A 9 -12.12 -12.35 10.50
CA ASN A 9 -10.91 -12.56 11.32
C ASN A 9 -9.88 -13.42 10.58
N GLU A 10 -10.31 -14.47 9.87
CA GLU A 10 -9.42 -15.29 9.03
C GLU A 10 -8.79 -14.44 7.92
N PHE A 11 -9.56 -13.58 7.26
CA PHE A 11 -9.05 -12.64 6.26
C PHE A 11 -7.97 -11.71 6.84
N ILE A 12 -8.22 -11.07 7.99
CA ILE A 12 -7.24 -10.20 8.65
C ILE A 12 -5.95 -10.97 8.94
N LYS A 13 -6.06 -12.20 9.43
CA LYS A 13 -4.91 -13.07 9.70
C LYS A 13 -4.10 -13.35 8.43
N ILE A 14 -4.78 -13.73 7.33
CA ILE A 14 -4.15 -14.01 6.03
C ILE A 14 -3.41 -12.77 5.52
N ILE A 15 -4.02 -11.58 5.61
CA ILE A 15 -3.38 -10.33 5.21
C ILE A 15 -2.13 -10.05 6.03
N ASN A 16 -2.22 -10.20 7.36
CA ASN A 16 -1.07 -10.01 8.24
C ASN A 16 0.07 -10.99 7.91
N GLU A 17 -0.24 -12.27 7.72
CA GLU A 17 0.75 -13.29 7.31
C GLU A 17 1.41 -12.96 5.95
N MET A 18 0.68 -12.30 5.03
CA MET A 18 1.17 -11.99 3.69
C MET A 18 1.94 -10.68 3.58
N SER A 19 1.62 -9.65 4.39
CA SER A 19 2.13 -8.29 4.22
C SER A 19 2.64 -7.64 5.51
N GLY A 20 2.41 -8.25 6.68
CA GLY A 20 2.70 -7.67 7.99
C GLY A 20 1.73 -6.55 8.40
N ILE A 21 0.67 -6.28 7.63
CA ILE A 21 -0.32 -5.26 7.96
C ILE A 21 -1.33 -5.84 8.94
N ASP A 22 -1.38 -5.29 10.16
CA ASP A 22 -2.45 -5.59 11.12
C ASP A 22 -3.66 -4.68 10.89
N LEU A 23 -4.81 -5.29 10.61
CA LEU A 23 -6.08 -4.62 10.35
C LEU A 23 -7.10 -4.80 11.49
N THR A 24 -6.70 -5.39 12.62
CA THR A 24 -7.60 -5.70 13.74
C THR A 24 -8.37 -4.47 14.22
N ASP A 25 -7.69 -3.34 14.41
CA ASP A 25 -8.32 -2.08 14.86
C ASP A 25 -9.20 -1.42 13.78
N LYS A 26 -9.02 -1.80 12.51
CA LYS A 26 -9.77 -1.26 11.36
C LYS A 26 -10.86 -2.21 10.86
N LYS A 27 -11.18 -3.27 11.60
CA LYS A 27 -12.14 -4.33 11.22
C LYS A 27 -13.49 -3.80 10.76
N ASN A 28 -14.06 -2.81 11.45
CA ASN A 28 -15.37 -2.24 11.08
C ASN A 28 -15.33 -1.51 9.73
N ILE A 29 -14.29 -0.70 9.51
CA ILE A 29 -14.11 0.03 8.24
C ILE A 29 -13.82 -0.96 7.10
N LEU A 30 -13.01 -1.98 7.40
CA LEU A 30 -12.70 -3.05 6.46
C LEU A 30 -13.97 -3.78 6.02
N ALA A 31 -14.84 -4.19 6.94
CA ALA A 31 -16.09 -4.88 6.62
C ALA A 31 -16.98 -4.08 5.66
N LEU A 32 -17.08 -2.75 5.85
CA LEU A 32 -17.86 -1.86 5.00
C LEU A 32 -17.29 -1.79 3.57
N LYS A 33 -15.97 -1.69 3.43
CA LYS A 33 -15.30 -1.58 2.13
C LYS A 33 -15.18 -2.93 1.41
N LEU A 34 -15.05 -4.02 2.18
CA LEU A 34 -14.79 -5.35 1.67
C LEU A 34 -15.95 -5.89 0.86
N ASN A 35 -17.20 -5.61 1.26
CA ASN A 35 -18.38 -6.03 0.48
C ASN A 35 -18.33 -5.53 -0.97
N LYS A 36 -17.99 -4.24 -1.17
CA LYS A 36 -17.87 -3.65 -2.50
C LYS A 36 -16.69 -4.20 -3.29
N PHE A 37 -15.56 -4.46 -2.62
CA PHE A 37 -14.40 -5.09 -3.26
C PHE A 37 -14.74 -6.50 -3.76
N LEU A 38 -15.42 -7.29 -2.94
CA LEU A 38 -15.81 -8.66 -3.25
C LEU A 38 -16.76 -8.78 -4.45
N GLU A 39 -17.64 -7.80 -4.69
CA GLU A 39 -18.50 -7.75 -5.88
C GLU A 39 -17.71 -7.70 -7.20
N GLY A 40 -16.51 -7.12 -7.18
CA GLY A 40 -15.60 -7.10 -8.32
C GLY A 40 -14.83 -8.42 -8.50
N THR A 41 -14.89 -9.32 -7.53
CA THR A 41 -14.21 -10.62 -7.60
C THR A 41 -15.14 -11.67 -8.21
N ASN A 42 -14.61 -12.50 -9.11
CA ASN A 42 -15.38 -13.61 -9.70
C ASN A 42 -15.46 -14.80 -8.72
N THR A 43 -16.07 -14.60 -7.55
CA THR A 43 -16.20 -15.59 -6.46
C THR A 43 -17.66 -15.71 -6.02
N LYS A 44 -18.10 -16.93 -5.68
CA LYS A 44 -19.50 -17.21 -5.33
C LYS A 44 -19.77 -17.02 -3.84
N ASN A 45 -18.77 -17.26 -3.00
CA ASN A 45 -18.84 -17.13 -1.56
C ASN A 45 -17.46 -16.72 -0.97
N PHE A 46 -17.45 -16.30 0.29
CA PHE A 46 -16.26 -15.74 0.90
C PHE A 46 -15.17 -16.81 1.13
N SER A 47 -15.56 -18.05 1.41
CA SER A 47 -14.63 -19.18 1.50
C SER A 47 -13.93 -19.46 0.16
N GLU A 48 -14.63 -19.34 -0.97
CA GLU A 48 -14.02 -19.44 -2.31
C GLU A 48 -13.04 -18.30 -2.57
N PHE A 49 -13.39 -17.07 -2.15
CA PHE A 49 -12.49 -15.93 -2.19
C PHE A 49 -11.19 -16.18 -1.39
N LEU A 50 -11.31 -16.62 -0.13
CA LEU A 50 -10.16 -16.97 0.69
C LEU A 50 -9.32 -18.11 0.09
N GLY A 51 -9.96 -19.09 -0.53
CA GLY A 51 -9.29 -20.15 -1.27
C GLY A 51 -8.50 -19.63 -2.47
N LYS A 52 -9.10 -18.74 -3.27
CA LYS A 52 -8.46 -18.14 -4.45
C LYS A 52 -7.32 -17.19 -4.09
N LEU A 53 -7.34 -16.54 -2.92
CA LEU A 53 -6.20 -15.71 -2.47
C LEU A 53 -4.87 -16.46 -2.43
N LYS A 54 -4.90 -17.77 -2.18
CA LYS A 54 -3.69 -18.60 -2.08
C LYS A 54 -3.11 -19.00 -3.44
N SER A 55 -3.94 -19.12 -4.47
CA SER A 55 -3.54 -19.65 -5.78
C SER A 55 -3.55 -18.62 -6.90
N ASN A 56 -4.36 -17.56 -6.79
CA ASN A 56 -4.49 -16.53 -7.81
C ASN A 56 -3.63 -15.31 -7.46
N ARG A 57 -2.50 -15.17 -8.15
CA ARG A 57 -1.55 -14.06 -7.97
C ARG A 57 -2.19 -12.69 -8.22
N GLN A 58 -3.07 -12.56 -9.22
CA GLN A 58 -3.72 -11.30 -9.57
C GLN A 58 -4.67 -10.87 -8.45
N LEU A 59 -5.54 -11.78 -8.00
CA LEU A 59 -6.48 -11.51 -6.90
C LEU A 59 -5.72 -11.18 -5.60
N LYS A 60 -4.62 -11.88 -5.34
CA LYS A 60 -3.73 -11.59 -4.22
C LYS A 60 -3.18 -10.16 -4.28
N GLN A 61 -2.70 -9.70 -5.43
CA GLN A 61 -2.20 -8.33 -5.58
C GLN A 61 -3.32 -7.30 -5.40
N GLU A 62 -4.46 -7.48 -6.06
CA GLU A 62 -5.62 -6.58 -5.94
C GLU A 62 -6.12 -6.47 -4.50
N THR A 63 -6.06 -7.57 -3.75
CA THR A 63 -6.44 -7.60 -2.33
C THR A 63 -5.43 -6.85 -1.47
N LEU A 64 -4.13 -6.99 -1.75
CA LEU A 64 -3.10 -6.21 -1.07
C LEU A 64 -3.27 -4.71 -1.34
N ASP A 65 -3.51 -4.34 -2.60
CA ASP A 65 -3.75 -2.95 -2.99
C ASP A 65 -5.00 -2.39 -2.28
N PHE A 66 -6.07 -3.18 -2.19
CA PHE A 66 -7.30 -2.83 -1.49
C PHE A 66 -7.09 -2.54 0.02
N VAL A 67 -6.24 -3.33 0.70
CA VAL A 67 -5.99 -3.14 2.14
C VAL A 67 -4.93 -2.09 2.44
N THR A 68 -4.09 -1.74 1.47
CA THR A 68 -3.11 -0.66 1.61
C THR A 68 -3.72 0.71 1.33
N ILE A 69 -3.40 1.69 2.17
CA ILE A 69 -3.75 3.10 1.90
C ILE A 69 -2.58 3.70 1.12
N GLY A 70 -2.66 3.67 -0.21
CA GLY A 70 -1.70 4.32 -1.09
C GLY A 70 -2.08 5.78 -1.34
N GLU A 71 -1.89 6.66 -0.37
CA GLU A 71 -1.94 8.11 -0.65
C GLU A 71 -0.52 8.61 -0.91
N THR A 72 -0.26 9.02 -2.15
CA THR A 72 1.01 9.60 -2.60
C THR A 72 0.70 10.66 -3.67
N TYR A 73 1.46 11.75 -3.68
CA TYR A 73 1.34 12.82 -4.67
C TYR A 73 2.65 13.60 -4.77
N PHE A 74 2.83 14.29 -5.89
CA PHE A 74 4.06 15.05 -6.15
C PHE A 74 4.27 16.13 -5.09
N LEU A 75 5.52 16.28 -4.66
CA LEU A 75 5.98 17.31 -3.73
C LEU A 75 5.24 17.29 -2.37
N ARG A 76 4.69 16.14 -1.97
CA ARG A 76 4.20 15.92 -0.62
C ARG A 76 5.31 16.19 0.39
N GLU A 77 5.01 16.90 1.48
CA GLU A 77 6.02 17.28 2.49
C GLU A 77 7.24 18.00 1.85
N LEU A 78 6.98 19.02 1.01
CA LEU A 78 8.01 19.72 0.22
C LEU A 78 9.20 20.24 1.04
N ALA A 79 8.98 20.69 2.27
CA ALA A 79 10.05 21.21 3.12
C ALA A 79 11.08 20.11 3.43
N GLN A 80 10.60 18.93 3.83
CA GLN A 80 11.41 17.77 4.16
C GLN A 80 12.14 17.25 2.92
N LEU A 81 11.48 17.20 1.76
CA LEU A 81 12.13 16.82 0.50
C LEU A 81 13.28 17.76 0.13
N LYS A 82 13.09 19.08 0.32
CA LYS A 82 14.15 20.07 0.08
C LYS A 82 15.33 19.89 1.04
N GLU A 83 15.07 19.64 2.31
CA GLU A 83 16.13 19.38 3.30
C GLU A 83 16.95 18.13 2.94
N ILE A 84 16.29 17.04 2.51
CA ILE A 84 16.97 15.82 2.04
C ILE A 84 17.91 16.15 0.87
N ILE A 85 17.43 16.90 -0.12
CA ILE A 85 18.24 17.27 -1.29
C ILE A 85 19.38 18.23 -0.91
N TYR A 86 19.13 19.20 -0.05
CA TYR A 86 20.15 20.11 0.45
C TYR A 86 21.28 19.33 1.14
N TYR A 87 20.92 18.43 2.05
CA TYR A 87 21.87 17.56 2.73
C TYR A 87 22.63 16.68 1.73
N ALA A 88 21.94 16.03 0.79
CA ALA A 88 22.58 15.17 -0.22
C ALA A 88 23.62 15.93 -1.06
N LYS A 89 23.31 17.17 -1.47
CA LYS A 89 24.24 18.02 -2.23
C LYS A 89 25.44 18.46 -1.40
N SER A 90 25.26 18.74 -0.11
CA SER A 90 26.34 19.16 0.80
C SER A 90 27.45 18.11 1.01
N LEU A 91 27.18 16.84 0.66
CA LEU A 91 28.14 15.75 0.83
C LEU A 91 29.21 15.70 -0.29
N GLU A 92 29.08 16.53 -1.33
CA GLU A 92 30.03 16.65 -2.46
C GLU A 92 30.46 15.30 -3.09
N LYS A 93 29.56 14.31 -3.06
CA LYS A 93 29.80 12.96 -3.57
C LYS A 93 28.54 12.37 -4.17
N ARG A 94 28.68 11.23 -4.83
CA ARG A 94 27.52 10.47 -5.29
C ARG A 94 26.73 9.93 -4.09
N VAL A 95 25.46 10.31 -4.00
CA VAL A 95 24.53 9.86 -2.96
C VAL A 95 23.49 8.93 -3.57
N ASN A 96 23.20 7.83 -2.89
CA ASN A 96 22.06 6.96 -3.21
C ASN A 96 20.98 7.21 -2.15
N ILE A 97 19.75 7.48 -2.59
CA ILE A 97 18.60 7.71 -1.71
C ILE A 97 17.63 6.54 -1.89
N LEU A 98 17.19 5.94 -0.78
CA LEU A 98 16.15 4.90 -0.76
C LEU A 98 14.84 5.52 -0.28
N SER A 99 13.80 5.46 -1.11
CA SER A 99 12.42 5.78 -0.74
C SER A 99 11.64 4.46 -0.61
N ALA A 100 11.21 4.13 0.61
CA ALA A 100 10.50 2.89 0.91
C ALA A 100 9.52 3.09 2.07
N PRO A 101 8.22 2.75 1.91
CA PRO A 101 7.54 2.37 0.66
C PRO A 101 7.25 3.59 -0.24
N CYS A 102 7.51 3.48 -1.55
CA CYS A 102 7.35 4.61 -2.48
C CYS A 102 5.98 4.68 -3.21
N SER A 103 5.06 3.75 -2.92
CA SER A 103 3.73 3.67 -3.55
C SER A 103 3.80 3.72 -5.09
N SER A 104 3.11 4.64 -5.78
CA SER A 104 3.19 4.85 -7.24
C SER A 104 4.40 5.67 -7.72
N GLY A 105 5.26 6.12 -6.80
CA GLY A 105 6.58 6.69 -7.11
C GLY A 105 6.65 8.22 -7.15
N GLU A 106 5.58 8.95 -6.88
CA GLU A 106 5.56 10.42 -6.91
C GLU A 106 6.61 11.02 -5.97
N GLU A 107 6.87 10.43 -4.81
CA GLU A 107 7.93 10.86 -3.89
C GLU A 107 9.32 10.71 -4.53
N VAL A 108 9.60 9.56 -5.17
CA VAL A 108 10.87 9.28 -5.85
C VAL A 108 11.11 10.29 -6.97
N TYR A 109 10.09 10.55 -7.77
CA TYR A 109 10.18 11.55 -8.83
C TYR A 109 10.29 12.97 -8.29
N SER A 110 9.64 13.28 -7.15
CA SER A 110 9.77 14.57 -6.48
C SER A 110 11.21 14.82 -6.01
N LEU A 111 11.84 13.81 -5.40
CA LEU A 111 13.26 13.87 -5.03
C LEU A 111 14.15 14.07 -6.25
N ALA A 112 13.91 13.35 -7.34
CA ALA A 112 14.68 13.49 -8.58
C ALA A 112 14.53 14.89 -9.21
N LEU A 113 13.31 15.43 -9.25
CA LEU A 113 13.03 16.79 -9.75
C LEU A 113 13.74 17.86 -8.92
N LEU A 114 13.66 17.77 -7.59
CA LEU A 114 14.33 18.71 -6.68
C LEU A 114 15.86 18.59 -6.77
N ALA A 115 16.39 17.37 -6.93
CA ALA A 115 17.82 17.14 -7.10
C ALA A 115 18.38 17.79 -8.38
N ALA A 116 17.61 17.73 -9.47
CA ALA A 116 17.97 18.31 -10.77
C ALA A 116 17.89 19.85 -10.79
N GLN A 117 17.17 20.47 -9.85
CA GLN A 117 17.10 21.92 -9.74
C GLN A 117 18.37 22.49 -9.12
N ASN A 118 18.87 23.62 -9.64
CA ASN A 118 19.99 24.35 -9.05
C ASN A 118 19.43 25.36 -8.03
N PHE A 119 19.73 25.10 -6.76
CA PHE A 119 19.44 25.97 -5.62
C PHE A 119 20.76 26.27 -4.91
#